data_AF-A0A8C9VMY9-F1
#
_entry.id   AF-A0A8C9VMY9-F1
#
_cell.length_a   1.000
_cell.length_b   1.000
_cell.length_c   1.000
_cell.angle_alpha   90.00
_cell.angle_beta   90.00
_cell.angle_gamma   90.00
#
_symmetry.space_group_name_H-M   'P 1'
#
loop_
_entity.id
_entity.type
_entity.pdbx_description
1 polymer ?
#
loop_
_entity_poly.entity_id
_entity_poly.type
_entity_poly.pdbx_seq_one_letter_code
_entity_poly.pdbx_strand_id
1 'polypeptide(L)'
;MFCMTNCCFFFPGSDFRIDFAKDLTTHSVKLCVPSCLRPQVQIQQTKGTSSFGKRHNKTHTLCRRCGSKAYHLQKSTCGKCGYPAKRKRKYNWSAKAKRRSTTGTGRMRHLKVVFRRFRNGFREGTTPKPKRAAVAASSSS
;
A
#
# COMPACT_ATOMS: atom_id res chain seq x y z
N MET A 1 -38.53 -12.29 0.67
CA MET A 1 -39.47 -13.32 0.20
C MET A 1 -39.37 -13.35 -1.31
N PHE A 2 -39.16 -14.55 -1.84
CA PHE A 2 -38.62 -14.91 -3.17
C PHE A 2 -39.26 -14.21 -4.37
N CYS A 3 -38.46 -13.87 -5.39
CA CYS A 3 -38.59 -14.55 -6.68
C CYS A 3 -37.29 -14.48 -7.49
N MET A 4 -36.67 -15.65 -7.64
CA MET A 4 -35.63 -15.98 -8.62
C MET A 4 -36.29 -16.39 -9.93
N THR A 5 -35.81 -15.85 -11.05
CA THR A 5 -35.91 -16.45 -12.40
C THR A 5 -34.96 -15.63 -13.28
N ASN A 6 -33.70 -16.01 -13.52
CA ASN A 6 -33.18 -17.21 -14.18
C ASN A 6 -33.84 -17.43 -15.55
N CYS A 7 -33.14 -17.06 -16.62
CA CYS A 7 -33.24 -17.66 -17.96
C CYS A 7 -32.02 -17.25 -18.78
N CYS A 8 -30.95 -18.03 -18.63
CA CYS A 8 -29.93 -18.19 -19.66
C CYS A 8 -30.56 -18.99 -20.81
N PHE A 9 -30.45 -18.52 -22.05
CA PHE A 9 -30.60 -19.38 -23.23
C PHE A 9 -29.39 -19.18 -24.16
N PHE A 10 -28.46 -20.08 -23.96
CA PHE A 10 -27.54 -20.60 -24.97
C PHE A 10 -28.36 -21.49 -25.91
N PHE A 11 -28.13 -21.48 -27.23
CA PHE A 11 -27.88 -22.70 -27.99
C PHE A 11 -27.39 -22.39 -29.43
N PRO A 12 -26.49 -23.22 -30.00
CA PRO A 12 -25.76 -23.00 -31.25
C PRO A 12 -26.24 -23.90 -32.41
N GLY A 13 -25.63 -23.76 -33.59
CA GLY A 13 -25.71 -24.71 -34.73
C GLY A 13 -25.98 -24.00 -36.06
N SER A 14 -25.01 -23.80 -36.97
CA SER A 14 -24.30 -24.74 -37.85
C SER A 14 -25.05 -25.05 -39.17
N ASP A 15 -24.48 -24.52 -40.24
CA ASP A 15 -24.34 -25.05 -41.61
C ASP A 15 -25.53 -25.72 -42.33
N PHE A 16 -25.93 -25.14 -43.47
CA PHE A 16 -26.30 -25.91 -44.66
C PHE A 16 -25.99 -25.14 -45.96
N ARG A 17 -25.31 -25.86 -46.88
CA ARG A 17 -24.78 -25.52 -48.21
C ARG A 17 -25.84 -25.45 -49.33
N ILE A 18 -25.39 -25.03 -50.53
CA ILE A 18 -25.83 -25.32 -51.94
C ILE A 18 -26.23 -24.03 -52.68
N ASP A 19 -25.85 -23.67 -53.91
CA ASP A 19 -24.83 -24.03 -54.92
C ASP A 19 -24.82 -22.85 -55.94
N PHE A 20 -23.67 -22.31 -56.35
CA PHE A 20 -23.00 -22.49 -57.66
C PHE A 20 -23.67 -21.88 -58.93
N ALA A 21 -22.96 -20.88 -59.48
CA ALA A 21 -22.77 -20.53 -60.89
C ALA A 21 -23.49 -19.30 -61.50
N LYS A 22 -22.70 -18.62 -62.36
CA LYS A 22 -23.01 -17.67 -63.46
C LYS A 22 -23.14 -16.21 -63.02
N ASP A 23 -22.48 -15.19 -63.58
CA ASP A 23 -21.79 -15.01 -64.86
C ASP A 23 -20.70 -13.92 -64.74
N LEU A 24 -19.62 -14.06 -65.52
CA LEU A 24 -18.73 -12.95 -65.87
C LEU A 24 -19.43 -12.04 -66.89
N THR A 25 -19.57 -10.74 -66.60
CA THR A 25 -19.43 -9.67 -67.61
C THR A 25 -19.43 -8.28 -66.96
N THR A 26 -18.26 -7.65 -67.01
CA THR A 26 -18.02 -6.26 -67.43
C THR A 26 -18.60 -5.03 -66.70
N HIS A 27 -17.63 -4.14 -66.38
CA HIS A 27 -17.66 -2.68 -66.35
C HIS A 27 -18.03 -1.92 -65.06
N SER A 28 -17.11 -1.00 -64.74
CA SER A 28 -17.34 0.33 -64.16
C SER A 28 -17.29 0.48 -62.63
N VAL A 29 -16.18 1.10 -62.22
CA VAL A 29 -16.01 2.00 -61.06
C VAL A 29 -16.53 1.51 -59.70
N LYS A 30 -15.74 0.67 -59.04
CA LYS A 30 -15.78 0.61 -57.57
C LYS A 30 -14.53 1.28 -57.02
N LEU A 31 -14.77 2.50 -56.55
CA LEU A 31 -13.89 3.37 -55.80
C LEU A 31 -12.89 2.56 -54.98
N CYS A 32 -11.62 2.87 -55.19
CA CYS A 32 -10.53 2.60 -54.27
C CYS A 32 -11.02 3.02 -52.88
N VAL A 33 -11.39 2.06 -52.04
CA VAL A 33 -11.77 2.35 -50.66
C VAL A 33 -10.52 2.98 -50.05
N PRO A 34 -10.53 4.27 -49.66
CA PRO A 34 -9.44 4.76 -48.84
C PRO A 34 -9.59 3.98 -47.55
N SER A 35 -8.68 3.02 -47.35
CA SER A 35 -8.37 2.39 -46.08
C SER A 35 -8.66 3.41 -44.99
N CYS A 36 -9.77 3.22 -44.25
CA CYS A 36 -10.19 4.16 -43.24
C CYS A 36 -8.99 4.39 -42.34
N LEU A 37 -8.35 5.55 -42.48
CA LEU A 37 -7.21 5.93 -41.69
C LEU A 37 -7.73 5.94 -40.26
N ARG A 38 -7.43 4.86 -39.54
CA ARG A 38 -7.48 4.84 -38.09
C ARG A 38 -6.73 6.11 -37.67
N PRO A 39 -7.37 7.09 -37.00
CA PRO A 39 -6.64 8.26 -36.57
C PRO A 39 -5.60 7.71 -35.60
N GLN A 40 -4.35 7.70 -36.03
CA GLN A 40 -3.21 7.53 -35.14
C GLN A 40 -3.34 8.72 -34.20
N VAL A 41 -3.99 8.53 -33.04
CA VAL A 41 -3.94 9.49 -31.95
C VAL A 41 -2.49 9.51 -31.54
N GLN A 42 -1.72 10.38 -32.20
CA GLN A 42 -0.36 10.67 -31.83
C GLN A 42 -0.47 11.27 -30.44
N ILE A 43 -0.25 10.44 -29.42
CA ILE A 43 -0.12 10.90 -28.05
C ILE A 43 1.15 11.76 -28.05
N GLN A 44 0.98 13.04 -28.39
CA GLN A 44 2.00 14.06 -28.24
C GLN A 44 2.54 13.90 -26.82
N GLN A 45 3.86 13.70 -26.69
CA GLN A 45 4.53 13.49 -25.41
C GLN A 45 4.51 14.80 -24.61
N THR A 46 3.33 15.15 -24.09
CA THR A 46 3.13 16.33 -23.24
C THR A 46 3.59 15.97 -21.82
N LYS A 47 4.42 16.83 -21.21
CA LYS A 47 5.06 16.57 -19.90
C LYS A 47 4.07 16.49 -18.72
N GLY A 48 2.81 16.89 -18.96
CA GLY A 48 1.74 16.95 -17.97
C GLY A 48 0.85 15.70 -17.99
N THR A 49 -0.45 15.92 -18.21
CA THR A 49 -1.54 14.97 -18.01
C THR A 49 -1.35 13.62 -18.69
N SER A 50 -0.92 13.61 -19.96
CA SER A 50 -0.71 12.36 -20.72
C SER A 50 0.36 11.45 -20.10
N SER A 51 1.38 12.03 -19.45
CA SER A 51 2.46 11.29 -18.80
C SER A 51 2.07 10.70 -17.44
N PHE A 52 1.11 11.28 -16.72
CA PHE A 52 0.71 10.82 -15.39
C PHE A 52 -0.02 9.47 -15.42
N GLY A 53 -0.76 9.18 -16.49
CA GLY A 53 -1.46 7.90 -16.66
C GLY A 53 -0.53 6.69 -16.65
N LYS A 54 0.74 6.87 -17.05
CA LYS A 54 1.75 5.80 -17.12
C LYS A 54 2.46 5.53 -15.77
N ARG A 55 2.15 6.26 -14.69
CA ARG A 55 2.88 6.19 -13.39
C ARG A 55 2.34 5.09 -12.44
N HIS A 56 2.15 3.88 -12.94
CA HIS A 56 1.66 2.73 -12.15
C HIS A 56 2.77 2.04 -11.35
N ASN A 57 4.00 2.03 -11.85
CA ASN A 57 5.15 1.39 -11.18
C ASN A 57 5.58 2.16 -9.92
N LYS A 58 5.71 1.46 -8.80
CA LYS A 58 6.10 2.08 -7.52
C LYS A 58 7.57 1.85 -7.25
N THR A 59 8.31 2.94 -7.06
CA THR A 59 9.74 2.89 -6.72
C THR A 59 9.98 2.64 -5.24
N HIS A 60 9.02 3.00 -4.37
CA HIS A 60 9.14 2.92 -2.92
C HIS A 60 8.04 2.06 -2.27
N THR A 61 8.43 1.15 -1.39
CA THR A 61 7.56 0.33 -0.53
C THR A 61 7.80 0.59 0.96
N LEU A 62 7.01 -0.07 1.82
CA LEU A 62 7.15 0.01 3.27
C LEU A 62 8.48 -0.60 3.73
N CYS A 63 9.19 0.11 4.61
CA CYS A 63 10.42 -0.39 5.21
C CYS A 63 10.15 -1.19 6.48
N ARG A 64 10.72 -2.40 6.58
CA ARG A 64 10.60 -3.27 7.76
C ARG A 64 11.08 -2.64 9.09
N ARG A 65 12.09 -1.76 9.05
CA ARG A 65 12.66 -1.15 10.27
C ARG A 65 11.85 0.03 10.79
N CYS A 66 11.40 0.92 9.91
CA CYS A 66 10.79 2.20 10.31
C CYS A 66 9.31 2.35 9.93
N GLY A 67 8.72 1.39 9.21
CA GLY A 67 7.31 1.41 8.81
C GLY A 67 6.94 2.46 7.76
N SER A 68 7.86 3.37 7.39
CA SER A 68 7.60 4.38 6.36
C SER A 68 7.72 3.81 4.94
N LYS A 69 6.88 4.29 4.02
CA LYS A 69 6.97 4.00 2.57
C LYS A 69 8.15 4.76 1.93
N ALA A 70 9.35 4.29 2.22
CA ALA A 70 10.61 4.93 1.79
C ALA A 70 11.68 3.91 1.41
N TYR A 71 11.33 2.63 1.30
CA TYR A 71 12.26 1.59 0.86
C TYR A 71 12.28 1.54 -0.66
N HIS A 72 13.42 1.87 -1.26
CA HIS A 72 13.59 1.85 -2.71
C HIS A 72 13.84 0.42 -3.19
N LEU A 73 13.04 -0.09 -4.13
CA LEU A 73 13.11 -1.51 -4.53
C LEU A 73 14.42 -1.82 -5.25
N GLN A 74 14.71 -1.11 -6.34
CA GLN A 74 15.91 -1.37 -7.15
C GLN A 74 17.22 -1.16 -6.36
N LYS A 75 17.33 -0.02 -5.67
CA LYS A 75 18.52 0.32 -4.86
C LYS A 75 18.58 -0.43 -3.52
N SER A 76 17.57 -1.24 -3.20
CA SER A 76 17.44 -2.00 -1.95
C SER A 76 17.80 -1.20 -0.68
N THR A 77 17.44 0.09 -0.65
CA THR A 77 17.86 1.03 0.40
C THR A 77 16.72 1.92 0.84
N CYS A 78 16.63 2.17 2.15
CA CYS A 78 15.60 3.04 2.71
C CYS A 78 16.07 4.50 2.75
N GLY A 79 15.38 5.36 2.01
CA GLY A 79 15.63 6.80 2.01
C GLY A 79 15.31 7.50 3.33
N LYS A 80 14.55 6.87 4.26
CA LYS A 80 14.27 7.44 5.58
C LYS A 80 15.33 7.05 6.61
N CYS A 81 15.44 5.76 6.90
CA CYS A 81 16.25 5.24 8.01
C CYS A 81 17.62 4.67 7.60
N GLY A 82 17.89 4.49 6.30
CA GLY A 82 19.15 3.92 5.80
C GLY A 82 19.26 2.40 5.87
N TYR A 83 18.18 1.65 6.14
CA TYR A 83 18.17 0.18 6.01
C TYR A 83 18.66 -0.22 4.60
N PRO A 84 19.60 -1.17 4.42
CA PRO A 84 20.05 -2.21 5.35
C PRO A 84 21.19 -1.81 6.32
N ALA A 85 21.76 -0.60 6.20
CA ALA A 85 22.89 -0.20 7.04
C ALA A 85 22.58 -0.36 8.55
N LYS A 86 23.60 -0.75 9.33
CA LYS A 86 23.46 -0.99 10.78
C LYS A 86 23.06 0.29 11.52
N ARG A 87 23.71 1.41 11.19
CA ARG A 87 23.42 2.73 11.78
C ARG A 87 22.18 3.37 11.15
N LYS A 88 21.36 4.03 11.98
CA LYS A 88 20.23 4.83 11.48
C LYS A 88 20.74 6.11 10.83
N ARG A 89 20.27 6.40 9.63
CA ARG A 89 20.56 7.64 8.90
C ARG A 89 20.03 8.87 9.66
N LYS A 90 20.90 9.83 9.96
CA LYS A 90 20.58 11.11 10.61
C LYS A 90 21.42 12.21 9.97
N TYR A 91 20.84 13.39 9.80
CA TYR A 91 21.57 14.57 9.31
C TYR A 91 21.36 15.76 10.22
N ASN A 92 22.39 16.60 10.35
CA ASN A 92 22.34 17.75 11.24
C ASN A 92 21.53 18.91 10.69
N TRP A 93 21.51 19.07 9.36
CA TRP A 93 20.73 20.09 8.66
C TRP A 93 19.20 19.94 8.81
N SER A 94 18.70 18.77 9.23
CA SER A 94 17.25 18.55 9.43
C SER A 94 16.88 18.38 10.90
N ALA A 95 16.72 19.49 11.62
CA ALA A 95 16.25 19.49 13.01
C ALA A 95 14.85 18.86 13.17
N LYS A 96 13.91 19.18 12.27
CA LYS A 96 12.54 18.64 12.31
C LYS A 96 12.49 17.14 12.06
N ALA A 97 13.38 16.58 11.24
CA ALA A 97 13.46 15.13 11.05
C ALA A 97 14.01 14.43 12.30
N LYS A 98 15.04 15.01 12.94
CA LYS A 98 15.57 14.54 14.22
C LYS A 98 14.47 14.48 15.29
N ARG A 99 13.72 15.56 15.49
CA ARG A 99 12.62 15.63 16.48
C ARG A 99 11.56 14.53 16.31
N ARG A 100 11.17 14.19 15.08
CA ARG A 100 10.14 13.15 14.83
C ARG A 100 10.60 11.72 15.13
N SER A 101 11.90 11.47 15.15
CA SER A 101 12.48 10.11 15.18
C SER A 101 13.47 9.88 16.31
N THR A 102 13.62 10.85 17.20
CA THR A 102 14.48 10.75 18.38
C THR A 102 13.87 9.84 19.45
N THR A 103 14.71 9.40 20.39
CA THR A 103 14.27 8.70 21.60
C THR A 103 13.27 9.58 22.35
N GLY A 104 12.14 9.03 22.77
CA GLY A 104 11.04 9.82 23.36
C GLY A 104 9.74 9.72 22.57
N THR A 105 9.80 9.66 21.25
CA THR A 105 8.58 9.70 20.40
C THR A 105 7.82 8.38 20.35
N GLY A 106 8.49 7.27 20.65
CA GLY A 106 7.90 5.93 20.63
C GLY A 106 7.27 5.51 21.96
N ARG A 107 6.89 4.24 22.07
CA ARG A 107 6.23 3.68 23.26
C ARG A 107 7.10 3.68 24.53
N MET A 108 8.44 3.73 24.38
CA MET A 108 9.42 3.71 25.47
C MET A 108 9.18 2.61 26.53
N ARG A 109 8.83 1.38 26.10
CA ARG A 109 8.46 0.27 27.01
C ARG A 109 9.54 -0.02 28.07
N HIS A 110 10.80 -0.13 27.64
CA HIS A 110 11.91 -0.42 28.55
C HIS A 110 12.30 0.81 29.39
N LEU A 111 12.60 1.94 28.75
CA LEU A 111 13.10 3.14 29.44
C LEU A 111 12.12 3.67 30.51
N LYS A 112 10.81 3.61 30.27
CA LYS A 112 9.80 4.00 31.29
C LYS A 112 9.93 3.17 32.56
N VAL A 113 10.10 1.86 32.42
CA VAL A 113 10.29 0.95 33.56
C VAL A 113 11.63 1.21 34.23
N VAL A 114 12.70 1.42 33.46
CA VAL A 114 14.03 1.76 34.01
C VAL A 114 13.97 3.03 34.86
N PHE A 115 13.33 4.10 34.39
CA PHE A 115 13.21 5.34 35.17
C PHE A 115 12.35 5.20 36.44
N ARG A 116 11.37 4.29 36.44
CA ARG A 116 10.61 3.94 37.66
C ARG A 116 11.48 3.14 38.63
N ARG A 117 12.23 2.15 38.13
CA ARG A 117 13.16 1.35 38.93
C ARG A 117 14.29 2.20 39.52
N PHE A 118 14.82 3.14 38.74
CA PHE A 118 15.86 4.08 39.17
C PHE A 118 15.43 4.89 40.40
N ARG A 119 14.21 5.45 40.40
CA ARG A 119 13.65 6.16 41.57
C ARG A 119 13.49 5.27 42.80
N ASN A 120 13.31 3.97 42.58
CA ASN A 120 13.18 2.97 43.64
C ASN A 120 14.52 2.30 43.98
N GLY A 121 15.66 2.80 43.48
CA GLY A 121 17.00 2.28 43.77
C GLY A 121 17.30 0.91 43.14
N PHE A 122 16.65 0.57 42.02
CA PHE A 122 16.79 -0.73 41.34
C PHE A 122 16.56 -1.95 42.23
N ARG A 123 15.75 -1.84 43.29
CA ARG A 123 15.39 -2.96 44.16
C ARG A 123 14.79 -4.13 43.36
N GLU A 124 15.27 -5.33 43.64
CA GLU A 124 14.82 -6.60 43.03
C GLU A 124 14.46 -7.61 44.13
N GLY A 125 13.66 -8.63 43.80
CA GLY A 125 13.37 -9.76 44.69
C GLY A 125 12.50 -9.49 45.93
N THR A 126 12.14 -8.24 46.24
CA THR A 126 11.31 -7.91 47.41
C THR A 126 9.82 -7.87 47.06
N THR A 127 8.97 -8.52 47.86
CA THR A 127 7.51 -8.36 47.81
C THR A 127 7.04 -7.22 48.70
N PRO A 128 5.97 -6.49 48.32
CA PRO A 128 5.40 -5.47 49.20
C PRO A 128 4.83 -6.12 50.47
N LYS A 129 4.98 -5.44 51.62
CA LYS A 129 4.36 -5.89 52.88
C LYS A 129 2.83 -5.98 52.70
N PRO A 130 2.18 -7.09 53.11
CA PRO A 130 0.73 -7.19 53.02
C PRO A 130 0.06 -6.11 53.88
N LYS A 131 -1.04 -5.52 53.39
CA LYS A 131 -1.86 -4.58 54.16
C LYS A 131 -2.60 -5.35 55.24
N ARG A 132 -2.44 -5.00 56.52
CA ARG A 132 -3.31 -5.50 57.59
C ARG A 132 -4.66 -4.80 57.45
N ALA A 133 -5.77 -5.55 57.50
CA ALA A 133 -7.10 -4.96 57.58
C ALA A 133 -7.17 -4.06 58.82
N ALA A 134 -7.70 -2.84 58.67
CA ALA A 134 -7.94 -1.98 59.82
C ALA A 134 -8.98 -2.67 60.71
N VAL A 135 -8.60 -3.01 61.94
CA VAL A 135 -9.56 -3.46 62.96
C VAL A 135 -10.45 -2.26 63.25
N ALA A 136 -11.77 -2.40 63.06
CA ALA A 136 -12.72 -1.35 63.39
C ALA A 136 -12.53 -0.98 64.88
N ALA A 137 -12.37 0.30 65.19
CA ALA A 137 -12.34 0.76 66.58
C ALA A 137 -13.70 0.41 67.19
N SER A 138 -13.71 -0.47 68.20
CA SER A 138 -14.90 -0.75 69.00
C SER A 138 -15.27 0.53 69.74
N SER A 139 -16.37 1.16 69.36
CA SER A 139 -16.99 2.24 70.13
C SER A 139 -17.45 1.68 71.47
N SER A 140 -16.74 1.98 72.56
CA SER A 140 -17.18 1.72 73.92
C SER A 140 -18.38 2.63 74.23
N SER A 141 -19.47 2.01 74.66
CA SER A 141 -20.73 2.63 75.10
C SER A 141 -20.57 3.42 76.40
#